data_AF-K0IG40-F1
#
_entry.id   AF-K0IG40-F1
#
_cell.length_a   1.000
_cell.length_b   1.000
_cell.length_c   1.000
_cell.angle_alpha   90.00
_cell.angle_beta   90.00
_cell.angle_gamma   90.00
#
_symmetry.space_group_name_H-M   'P 1'
#
loop_
_entity.id
_entity.type
_entity.pdbx_description
1 polymer ?
#
loop_
_entity_poly.entity_id
_entity_poly.type
_entity_poly.pdbx_seq_one_letter_code
_entity_poly.pdbx_strand_id
1 'polypeptide(L)'
;MATVLLGTAVVLHLINHEVFHHNAAYAQDTTTVLADTEALIVIVNIERIRTQLELTEKSLNTDDLEMAFAHAFIPHTTTFPAIKSQLRAIDEQPATQLEAMLTDLPIKIRTAGKDSEGEARDDIKQIQTLLDKISQKAIGSQLMSDKGMVSKTVVFLLRDAAQSYQVSNAAAGGQEQFSQVDYENAISITARAESTYQIIAPEIDKRRRGEIDSFIAELLTAFDQKSDIMNQYRVWLLR
;
A
#
# COMPACT_ATOMS: atom_id res chain seq x y z
N MET A 1 -9.74 -3.96 -29.57
CA MET A 1 -8.45 -3.32 -29.20
C MET A 1 -8.55 -1.82 -29.47
N ALA A 2 -9.01 -1.05 -28.49
CA ALA A 2 -9.18 0.39 -28.61
C ALA A 2 -8.70 1.06 -27.30
N THR A 3 -7.55 1.71 -27.40
CA THR A 3 -7.21 3.01 -26.81
C THR A 3 -7.52 3.24 -25.31
N VAL A 4 -6.68 2.69 -24.43
CA VAL A 4 -6.52 3.17 -23.03
C VAL A 4 -5.16 3.87 -22.88
N LEU A 5 -4.91 4.89 -23.70
CA LEU A 5 -3.64 5.65 -23.70
C LEU A 5 -3.82 7.15 -23.41
N LEU A 6 -5.04 7.62 -23.19
CA LEU A 6 -5.32 9.04 -22.95
C LEU A 6 -5.30 9.42 -21.45
N GLY A 7 -5.55 8.49 -20.52
CA GLY A 7 -5.47 8.76 -19.07
C GLY A 7 -4.04 8.83 -18.53
N THR A 8 -3.12 8.01 -19.08
CA THR A 8 -1.72 7.93 -18.61
C THR A 8 -0.91 9.20 -18.89
N ALA A 9 -1.22 9.93 -19.97
CA ALA A 9 -0.50 11.16 -20.34
C ALA A 9 -0.86 12.36 -19.46
N VAL A 10 -2.12 12.47 -19.01
CA VAL A 10 -2.56 13.55 -18.10
C VAL A 10 -2.00 13.32 -16.69
N VAL A 11 -1.97 12.05 -16.24
CA VAL A 11 -1.37 11.63 -14.97
C VAL A 11 0.14 11.92 -14.91
N LEU A 12 0.89 11.70 -16.01
CA LEU A 12 2.32 12.07 -16.05
C LEU A 12 2.56 13.59 -16.04
N HIS A 13 1.62 14.38 -16.58
CA HIS A 13 1.76 15.83 -16.68
C HIS A 13 1.44 16.55 -15.35
N LEU A 14 0.56 16.01 -14.52
CA LEU A 14 0.20 16.57 -13.20
C LEU A 14 1.21 16.21 -12.10
N ILE A 15 1.97 15.11 -12.25
CA ILE A 15 2.89 14.59 -11.22
C ILE A 15 4.26 15.30 -11.22
N ASN A 16 4.66 15.94 -12.32
CA ASN A 16 6.02 16.48 -12.46
C ASN A 16 6.22 17.95 -12.03
N HIS A 17 5.17 18.73 -11.75
CA HIS A 17 5.32 20.19 -11.70
C HIS A 17 5.11 20.90 -10.34
N GLU A 18 4.78 20.21 -9.24
CA GLU A 18 4.52 20.89 -7.95
C GLU A 18 5.17 20.27 -6.69
N VAL A 19 6.32 19.59 -6.79
CA VAL A 19 7.00 19.05 -5.58
C VAL A 19 8.32 19.75 -5.21
N PHE A 20 8.82 20.70 -5.99
CA PHE A 20 10.08 21.39 -5.67
C PHE A 20 9.94 22.88 -5.68
N HIS A 21 9.60 23.50 -4.53
CA HIS A 21 10.08 24.83 -4.13
C HIS A 21 9.73 25.12 -2.66
N HIS A 22 10.65 24.91 -1.71
CA HIS A 22 11.19 25.96 -0.83
C HIS A 22 12.06 25.44 0.33
N ASN A 23 13.30 25.95 0.35
CA ASN A 23 14.15 26.46 1.44
C ASN A 23 14.28 25.71 2.77
N ALA A 24 15.53 25.26 3.00
CA ALA A 24 16.10 24.91 4.28
C ALA A 24 16.33 26.13 5.19
N ALA A 25 15.98 26.02 6.48
CA ALA A 25 16.61 26.75 7.60
C ALA A 25 15.98 26.40 8.98
N TYR A 26 16.79 25.72 9.83
CA TYR A 26 16.82 25.65 11.31
C TYR A 26 15.55 25.18 12.09
N ALA A 27 15.59 24.41 13.17
CA ALA A 27 16.62 24.09 14.16
C ALA A 27 16.38 22.67 14.74
N GLN A 28 17.46 22.08 15.25
CA GLN A 28 17.53 20.73 15.83
C GLN A 28 16.87 20.71 17.20
N ASP A 29 15.79 19.93 17.35
CA ASP A 29 15.22 19.58 18.66
C ASP A 29 15.37 18.08 18.91
N THR A 30 15.77 17.74 20.13
CA THR A 30 16.36 16.46 20.55
C THR A 30 15.33 15.34 20.78
N THR A 31 14.45 15.15 19.79
CA THR A 31 13.63 13.95 19.63
C THR A 31 13.92 13.44 18.23
N THR A 32 14.39 12.20 18.09
CA THR A 32 14.73 11.56 16.79
C THR A 32 13.48 11.31 15.97
N VAL A 33 12.82 12.37 15.53
CA VAL A 33 11.74 12.37 14.54
C VAL A 33 12.41 12.49 13.18
N LEU A 34 11.93 11.69 12.22
CA LEU A 34 12.45 11.71 10.86
C LEU A 34 12.22 13.07 10.19
N ALA A 35 13.12 13.45 9.29
CA ALA A 35 12.87 14.58 8.39
C ALA A 35 11.64 14.29 7.52
N ASP A 36 10.88 15.31 7.10
CA ASP A 36 9.59 15.15 6.39
C ASP A 36 9.64 14.15 5.22
N THR A 37 10.72 14.13 4.44
CA THR A 37 10.87 13.17 3.32
C THR A 37 11.07 11.74 3.81
N GLU A 38 11.87 11.53 4.86
CA GLU A 38 12.09 10.22 5.45
C GLU A 38 10.83 9.73 6.18
N ALA A 39 10.14 10.64 6.88
CA ALA A 39 8.86 10.37 7.52
C ALA A 39 7.82 9.94 6.47
N LEU A 40 7.73 10.64 5.34
CA LEU A 40 6.83 10.26 4.25
C LEU A 40 7.14 8.85 3.70
N ILE A 41 8.42 8.54 3.47
CA ILE A 41 8.83 7.19 3.02
C ILE A 41 8.41 6.13 4.05
N VAL A 42 8.59 6.41 5.33
CA VAL A 42 8.19 5.49 6.40
C VAL A 42 6.69 5.33 6.47
N ILE A 43 5.90 6.42 6.46
CA ILE A 43 4.43 6.37 6.46
C ILE A 43 3.91 5.53 5.29
N VAL A 44 4.37 5.82 4.07
CA VAL A 44 3.92 5.12 2.86
C VAL A 44 4.21 3.61 2.97
N ASN A 45 5.39 3.22 3.43
CA ASN A 45 5.71 1.80 3.57
C ASN A 45 4.99 1.13 4.75
N ILE A 46 4.67 1.85 5.82
CA ILE A 46 3.80 1.34 6.89
C ILE A 46 2.40 1.07 6.34
N GLU A 47 1.84 1.99 5.56
CA GLU A 47 0.53 1.79 4.91
C GLU A 47 0.55 0.61 3.94
N ARG A 48 1.62 0.44 3.16
CA ARG A 48 1.81 -0.74 2.29
C ARG A 48 1.83 -2.04 3.11
N ILE A 49 2.52 -2.08 4.24
CA ILE A 49 2.51 -3.26 5.13
C ILE A 49 1.09 -3.52 5.63
N ARG A 50 0.38 -2.49 6.11
CA ARG A 50 -1.00 -2.61 6.58
C ARG A 50 -1.93 -3.18 5.50
N THR A 51 -1.84 -2.68 4.26
CA THR A 51 -2.63 -3.21 3.15
C THR A 51 -2.35 -4.70 2.87
N GLN A 52 -1.09 -5.13 2.94
CA GLN A 52 -0.77 -6.56 2.76
C GLN A 52 -1.28 -7.44 3.91
N LEU A 53 -1.29 -6.94 5.14
CA LEU A 53 -1.87 -7.67 6.28
C LEU A 53 -3.39 -7.79 6.15
N GLU A 54 -4.08 -6.74 5.69
CA GLU A 54 -5.52 -6.77 5.42
C GLU A 54 -5.87 -7.76 4.29
N LEU A 55 -5.07 -7.79 3.22
CA LEU A 55 -5.21 -8.78 2.14
C LEU A 55 -4.96 -10.21 2.64
N THR A 56 -3.92 -10.40 3.46
CA THR A 56 -3.64 -11.68 4.11
C THR A 56 -4.84 -12.15 4.93
N GLU A 57 -5.38 -11.28 5.79
CA GLU A 57 -6.56 -11.60 6.62
C GLU A 57 -7.80 -11.91 5.77
N LYS A 58 -8.01 -11.16 4.69
CA LYS A 58 -9.09 -11.40 3.73
C LYS A 58 -8.96 -12.78 3.09
N SER A 59 -7.77 -13.16 2.62
CA SER A 59 -7.53 -14.46 2.01
C SER A 59 -7.72 -15.61 3.02
N LEU A 60 -7.31 -15.41 4.28
CA LEU A 60 -7.61 -16.35 5.37
C LEU A 60 -9.12 -16.48 5.62
N ASN A 61 -9.92 -15.42 5.44
CA ASN A 61 -11.39 -15.49 5.59
C ASN A 61 -12.07 -16.27 4.45
N THR A 62 -11.41 -16.44 3.32
CA THR A 62 -11.93 -17.17 2.15
C THR A 62 -11.26 -18.53 1.96
N ASP A 63 -10.56 -19.04 2.98
CA ASP A 63 -9.77 -20.28 2.93
C ASP A 63 -8.72 -20.33 1.79
N ASP A 64 -8.27 -19.17 1.30
CA ASP A 64 -7.28 -19.07 0.22
C ASP A 64 -5.87 -18.92 0.82
N LEU A 65 -5.31 -20.05 1.27
CA LEU A 65 -3.99 -20.07 1.90
C LEU A 65 -2.85 -19.68 0.94
N GLU A 66 -3.02 -19.88 -0.37
CA GLU A 66 -2.01 -19.49 -1.36
C GLU A 66 -1.93 -17.96 -1.48
N MET A 67 -3.08 -17.29 -1.59
CA MET A 67 -3.13 -15.83 -1.61
C MET A 67 -2.77 -15.24 -0.24
N ALA A 68 -3.17 -15.87 0.86
CA ALA A 68 -2.77 -15.44 2.20
C ALA A 68 -1.25 -15.48 2.36
N PHE A 69 -0.60 -16.57 1.91
CA PHE A 69 0.85 -16.66 1.88
C PHE A 69 1.48 -15.58 0.99
N ALA A 70 0.98 -15.41 -0.24
CA ALA A 70 1.53 -14.46 -1.20
C ALA A 70 1.52 -13.02 -0.64
N HIS A 71 0.41 -12.60 -0.03
CA HIS A 71 0.30 -11.29 0.59
C HIS A 71 1.16 -11.14 1.84
N ALA A 72 1.21 -12.15 2.71
CA ALA A 72 2.07 -12.12 3.90
C ALA A 72 3.57 -12.13 3.58
N PHE A 73 3.95 -12.62 2.40
CA PHE A 73 5.34 -12.70 1.95
C PHE A 73 5.91 -11.36 1.46
N ILE A 74 5.06 -10.48 0.91
CA ILE A 74 5.47 -9.18 0.35
C ILE A 74 6.12 -8.26 1.40
N PRO A 75 5.54 -8.05 2.60
CA PRO A 75 6.09 -7.16 3.61
C PRO A 75 7.55 -7.40 3.97
N HIS A 76 7.97 -8.66 4.18
CA HIS A 76 9.35 -8.92 4.59
C HIS A 76 10.35 -8.90 3.42
N THR A 77 9.90 -9.19 2.20
CA THR A 77 10.80 -9.27 1.04
C THR A 77 11.04 -7.93 0.35
N THR A 78 10.05 -7.04 0.37
CA THR A 78 10.12 -5.79 -0.40
C THR A 78 9.88 -4.55 0.45
N THR A 79 8.79 -4.50 1.22
CA THR A 79 8.33 -3.26 1.87
C THR A 79 9.13 -2.90 3.12
N PHE A 80 9.30 -3.82 4.08
CA PHE A 80 10.05 -3.57 5.31
C PHE A 80 11.54 -3.31 5.06
N PRO A 81 12.24 -4.06 4.17
CA PRO A 81 13.63 -3.77 3.84
C PRO A 81 13.88 -2.32 3.39
N ALA A 82 12.91 -1.69 2.72
CA ALA A 82 13.02 -0.30 2.24
C ALA A 82 13.06 0.75 3.37
N ILE A 83 12.55 0.41 4.56
CA ILE A 83 12.50 1.31 5.73
C ILE A 83 13.30 0.80 6.94
N LYS A 84 13.89 -0.39 6.83
CA LYS A 84 14.59 -1.07 7.93
C LYS A 84 15.66 -0.20 8.57
N SER A 85 16.47 0.48 7.76
CA SER A 85 17.58 1.30 8.28
C SER A 85 17.08 2.50 9.09
N GLN A 86 16.02 3.15 8.61
CA GLN A 86 15.38 4.31 9.23
C GLN A 86 14.72 3.89 10.54
N LEU A 87 13.98 2.78 10.53
CA LEU A 87 13.32 2.28 11.73
C LEU A 87 14.31 1.85 12.83
N ARG A 88 15.41 1.17 12.46
CA ARG A 88 16.44 0.76 13.42
C ARG A 88 17.19 1.96 14.02
N ALA A 89 17.39 3.03 13.24
CA ALA A 89 18.02 4.25 13.74
C ALA A 89 17.15 4.98 14.78
N ILE A 90 15.82 4.86 14.66
CA ILE A 90 14.85 5.45 15.61
C ILE A 90 14.70 4.57 16.85
N ASP A 91 14.46 3.27 16.65
CA ASP A 91 14.34 2.29 17.72
C ASP A 91 14.59 0.87 17.19
N GLU A 92 15.77 0.33 17.54
CA GLU A 92 16.22 -0.97 17.08
C GLU A 92 15.33 -2.12 17.56
N GLN A 93 14.79 -2.04 18.78
CA GLN A 93 14.05 -3.15 19.39
C GLN A 93 12.69 -3.44 18.70
N PRO A 94 11.76 -2.47 18.54
CA PRO A 94 10.52 -2.70 17.81
C PRO A 94 10.76 -2.91 16.31
N ALA A 95 11.81 -2.32 15.71
CA ALA A 95 12.16 -2.60 14.32
C ALA A 95 12.59 -4.06 14.11
N THR A 96 13.41 -4.60 15.02
CA THR A 96 13.83 -6.01 14.99
C THR A 96 12.67 -6.95 15.26
N GLN A 97 11.78 -6.59 16.19
CA GLN A 97 10.57 -7.37 16.45
C GLN A 97 9.64 -7.40 15.23
N LEU A 98 9.43 -6.24 14.59
CA LEU A 98 8.61 -6.15 13.37
C LEU A 98 9.21 -7.02 12.25
N GLU A 99 10.53 -6.96 12.05
CA GLU A 99 11.23 -7.79 11.05
C GLU A 99 10.99 -9.28 11.27
N ALA A 100 11.15 -9.76 12.51
CA ALA A 100 10.96 -11.16 12.85
C ALA A 100 9.51 -11.59 12.56
N MET A 101 8.53 -10.83 13.04
CA MET A 101 7.11 -11.17 12.84
C MET A 101 6.69 -11.16 11.37
N LEU A 102 7.17 -10.20 10.57
CA LEU A 102 6.90 -10.17 9.13
C LEU A 102 7.56 -11.33 8.38
N THR A 103 8.67 -11.85 8.89
CA THR A 103 9.36 -13.02 8.33
C THR A 103 8.63 -14.32 8.68
N ASP A 104 8.17 -14.44 9.93
CA ASP A 104 7.55 -15.66 10.46
C ASP A 104 6.12 -15.85 9.96
N LEU A 105 5.33 -14.78 9.80
CA LEU A 105 3.93 -14.84 9.39
C LEU A 105 3.68 -15.69 8.13
N PRO A 106 4.34 -15.46 6.98
CA PRO A 106 4.13 -16.29 5.79
C PRO A 106 4.60 -17.74 5.99
N ILE A 107 5.65 -17.98 6.79
CA ILE A 107 6.08 -19.35 7.11
C ILE A 107 4.96 -20.07 7.86
N LYS A 108 4.41 -19.42 8.89
CA LYS A 108 3.32 -19.97 9.72
C LYS A 108 2.10 -20.36 8.87
N ILE A 109 1.63 -19.44 8.02
CA ILE A 109 0.51 -19.70 7.07
C ILE A 109 0.79 -20.92 6.21
N ARG A 110 2.02 -21.06 5.69
CA ARG A 110 2.39 -22.13 4.77
C ARG A 110 2.62 -23.48 5.46
N THR A 111 3.20 -23.50 6.65
CA THR A 111 3.65 -24.75 7.30
C THR A 111 2.58 -25.41 8.15
N ALA A 112 1.70 -24.63 8.76
CA ALA A 112 0.71 -25.17 9.69
C ALA A 112 -0.72 -25.19 9.10
N GLY A 113 -0.90 -24.65 7.89
CA GLY A 113 -2.16 -24.72 7.17
C GLY A 113 -3.34 -24.19 7.99
N LYS A 114 -4.51 -24.84 7.87
CA LYS A 114 -5.74 -24.42 8.55
C LYS A 114 -5.64 -24.37 10.08
N ASP A 115 -4.79 -25.20 10.67
CA ASP A 115 -4.65 -25.28 12.14
C ASP A 115 -3.94 -24.04 12.73
N SER A 116 -3.32 -23.21 11.88
CA SER A 116 -2.61 -21.98 12.30
C SER A 116 -3.32 -20.67 12.02
N GLU A 117 -4.52 -20.70 11.45
CA GLU A 117 -5.24 -19.47 11.09
C GLU A 117 -5.48 -18.55 12.31
N GLY A 118 -5.79 -19.14 13.47
CA GLY A 118 -5.95 -18.38 14.71
C GLY A 118 -4.67 -17.66 15.14
N GLU A 119 -3.54 -18.37 15.11
CA GLU A 119 -2.24 -17.80 15.46
C GLU A 119 -1.77 -16.76 14.43
N ALA A 120 -2.00 -16.99 13.13
CA ALA A 120 -1.66 -16.03 12.09
C ALA A 120 -2.44 -14.72 12.26
N ARG A 121 -3.71 -14.79 12.67
CA ARG A 121 -4.52 -13.60 12.97
C ARG A 121 -4.02 -12.85 14.20
N ASP A 122 -3.58 -13.57 15.22
CA ASP A 122 -2.99 -12.95 16.41
C ASP A 122 -1.64 -12.29 16.10
N ASP A 123 -0.83 -12.87 15.21
CA ASP A 123 0.38 -12.24 14.69
C ASP A 123 0.06 -10.96 13.89
N ILE A 124 -0.94 -10.99 13.00
CA ILE A 124 -1.38 -9.81 12.23
C ILE A 124 -1.74 -8.65 13.18
N LYS A 125 -2.53 -8.91 14.22
CA LYS A 125 -2.90 -7.88 15.23
C LYS A 125 -1.69 -7.34 15.98
N GLN A 126 -0.76 -8.21 16.35
CA GLN A 126 0.47 -7.81 17.02
C GLN A 126 1.36 -6.95 16.10
N ILE A 127 1.47 -7.31 14.82
CA ILE A 127 2.18 -6.51 13.81
C ILE A 127 1.53 -5.13 13.67
N GLN A 128 0.20 -5.05 13.53
CA GLN A 128 -0.52 -3.78 13.47
C GLN A 128 -0.24 -2.90 14.70
N THR A 129 -0.26 -3.50 15.90
CA THR A 129 0.07 -2.79 17.14
C THR A 129 1.53 -2.28 17.15
N LEU A 130 2.48 -3.04 16.61
CA LEU A 130 3.87 -2.60 16.46
C LEU A 130 4.00 -1.45 15.45
N LEU A 131 3.29 -1.51 14.34
CA LEU A 131 3.26 -0.44 13.35
C LEU A 131 2.71 0.86 13.93
N ASP A 132 1.70 0.79 14.79
CA ASP A 132 1.15 1.96 15.50
C ASP A 132 2.20 2.59 16.43
N LYS A 133 2.88 1.76 17.23
CA LYS A 133 3.96 2.21 18.12
C LYS A 133 5.13 2.83 17.36
N ILE A 134 5.55 2.18 16.28
CA ILE A 134 6.62 2.67 15.40
C ILE A 134 6.18 4.01 14.79
N SER A 135 4.95 4.10 14.30
CA SER A 135 4.45 5.34 13.68
C SER A 135 4.45 6.50 14.67
N GLN A 136 3.92 6.27 15.87
CA GLN A 136 3.88 7.27 16.93
C GLN A 136 5.28 7.75 17.34
N LYS A 137 6.27 6.85 17.38
CA LYS A 137 7.64 7.17 17.79
C LYS A 137 8.48 7.79 16.67
N ALA A 138 8.36 7.29 15.44
CA ALA A 138 9.18 7.68 14.29
C ALA A 138 8.72 8.98 13.62
N ILE A 139 7.41 9.17 13.56
CA ILE A 139 6.77 10.25 12.80
C ILE A 139 6.17 11.29 13.74
N GLY A 140 5.57 10.85 14.86
CA GLY A 140 4.89 11.73 15.81
C GLY A 140 3.46 12.08 15.40
N SER A 141 2.61 12.30 16.39
CA SER A 141 1.16 12.52 16.19
C SER A 141 0.85 13.77 15.36
N GLN A 142 1.67 14.82 15.48
CA GLN A 142 1.51 16.07 14.75
C GLN A 142 1.68 15.87 13.25
N LEU A 143 2.76 15.19 12.84
CA LEU A 143 3.07 14.97 11.42
C LEU A 143 2.15 13.93 10.79
N MET A 144 1.72 12.91 11.55
CA MET A 144 0.71 11.95 11.11
C MET A 144 -0.66 12.60 10.84
N SER A 145 -0.97 13.69 11.54
CA SER A 145 -2.22 14.44 11.36
C SER A 145 -2.06 15.66 10.43
N ASP A 146 -0.85 15.90 9.92
CA ASP A 146 -0.59 17.00 9.00
C ASP A 146 -1.23 16.71 7.65
N LYS A 147 -2.08 17.64 7.19
CA LYS A 147 -2.85 17.46 5.95
C LYS A 147 -1.95 17.36 4.72
N GLY A 148 -0.82 18.08 4.73
CA GLY A 148 0.16 18.01 3.66
C GLY A 148 0.80 16.63 3.59
N MET A 149 1.17 16.07 4.75
CA MET A 149 1.71 14.72 4.86
C MET A 149 0.69 13.64 4.44
N VAL A 150 -0.55 13.75 4.91
CA VAL A 150 -1.64 12.84 4.53
C VAL A 150 -1.89 12.91 3.03
N SER A 151 -1.98 14.10 2.45
CA SER A 151 -2.17 14.30 1.01
C SER A 151 -1.03 13.68 0.18
N LYS A 152 0.23 13.88 0.59
CA LYS A 152 1.38 13.25 -0.06
C LYS A 152 1.29 11.72 0.03
N THR A 153 0.95 11.18 1.19
CA THR A 153 0.78 9.74 1.41
C THR A 153 -0.28 9.16 0.46
N VAL A 154 -1.44 9.80 0.35
CA VAL A 154 -2.52 9.42 -0.58
C VAL A 154 -2.00 9.37 -2.02
N VAL A 155 -1.27 10.39 -2.47
CA VAL A 155 -0.72 10.43 -3.83
C VAL A 155 0.24 9.27 -4.10
N PHE A 156 1.12 8.96 -3.14
CA PHE A 156 2.04 7.82 -3.27
C PHE A 156 1.28 6.49 -3.34
N LEU A 157 0.27 6.29 -2.49
CA LEU A 157 -0.55 5.08 -2.52
C LEU A 157 -1.32 4.95 -3.84
N LEU A 158 -1.94 6.03 -4.34
CA LEU A 158 -2.64 5.97 -5.63
C LEU A 158 -1.69 5.67 -6.80
N ARG A 159 -0.44 6.15 -6.74
CA ARG A 159 0.60 5.77 -7.71
C ARG A 159 0.95 4.29 -7.61
N ASP A 160 1.10 3.76 -6.39
CA ASP A 160 1.38 2.33 -6.17
C ASP A 160 0.23 1.45 -6.68
N ALA A 161 -1.02 1.88 -6.49
CA ALA A 161 -2.20 1.20 -7.00
C ALA A 161 -2.20 1.16 -8.53
N ALA A 162 -1.95 2.30 -9.18
CA ALA A 162 -1.84 2.37 -10.64
C ALA A 162 -0.72 1.47 -11.18
N GLN A 163 0.44 1.47 -10.53
CA GLN A 163 1.56 0.62 -10.90
C GLN A 163 1.22 -0.87 -10.72
N SER A 164 0.62 -1.24 -9.59
CA SER A 164 0.20 -2.63 -9.32
C SER A 164 -0.83 -3.08 -10.36
N TYR A 165 -1.78 -2.22 -10.73
CA TYR A 165 -2.72 -2.52 -11.81
C TYR A 165 -2.01 -2.74 -13.15
N GLN A 166 -1.03 -1.90 -13.50
CA GLN A 166 -0.25 -2.08 -14.72
C GLN A 166 0.54 -3.40 -14.72
N VAL A 167 1.21 -3.73 -13.61
CA VAL A 167 1.94 -4.99 -13.45
C VAL A 167 1.00 -6.19 -13.55
N SER A 168 -0.19 -6.09 -12.95
CA SER A 168 -1.22 -7.14 -13.05
C SER A 168 -1.71 -7.41 -14.49
N ASN A 169 -1.40 -6.51 -15.42
CA ASN A 169 -1.73 -6.59 -16.84
C ASN A 169 -0.49 -6.80 -17.74
N ALA A 170 0.71 -6.97 -17.17
CA ALA A 170 1.93 -7.09 -17.95
C ALA A 170 2.00 -8.46 -18.64
N ALA A 171 2.02 -8.46 -19.98
CA ALA A 171 2.29 -9.67 -20.77
C ALA A 171 3.80 -9.95 -20.76
N ALA A 172 4.25 -10.95 -20.00
CA ALA A 172 5.61 -11.45 -20.12
C ALA A 172 5.68 -12.49 -21.26
N GLY A 173 6.36 -12.16 -22.36
CA GLY A 173 6.82 -13.15 -23.34
C GLY A 173 5.75 -13.81 -24.24
N GLY A 174 4.60 -13.17 -24.47
CA GLY A 174 3.57 -13.68 -25.40
C GLY A 174 2.51 -14.58 -24.74
N GLN A 175 2.54 -14.71 -23.42
CA GLN A 175 1.38 -15.15 -22.64
C GLN A 175 0.92 -13.97 -21.77
N GLU A 176 -0.37 -13.63 -21.83
CA GLU A 176 -1.00 -12.71 -20.89
C GLU A 176 -0.97 -13.35 -19.50
N GLN A 177 0.14 -13.20 -18.77
CA GLN A 177 0.24 -13.72 -17.41
C GLN A 177 -0.38 -12.69 -16.45
N PHE A 178 -1.68 -12.88 -16.18
CA PHE A 178 -2.38 -12.14 -15.15
C PHE A 178 -1.81 -12.47 -13.76
N SER A 179 -1.45 -11.43 -12.99
CA SER A 179 -1.11 -11.56 -11.57
C SER A 179 -2.30 -11.16 -10.72
N GLN A 180 -2.94 -12.14 -10.08
CA GLN A 180 -4.03 -11.91 -9.12
C GLN A 180 -3.55 -11.11 -7.92
N VAL A 181 -2.34 -11.38 -7.43
CA VAL A 181 -1.71 -10.69 -6.30
C VAL A 181 -1.59 -9.19 -6.57
N ASP A 182 -1.08 -8.80 -7.74
CA ASP A 182 -0.91 -7.38 -8.09
C ASP A 182 -2.25 -6.69 -8.34
N TYR A 183 -3.25 -7.43 -8.83
CA TYR A 183 -4.60 -6.89 -9.00
C TYR A 183 -5.31 -6.63 -7.67
N GLU A 184 -5.24 -7.58 -6.73
CA GLU A 184 -5.78 -7.41 -5.38
C GLU A 184 -5.04 -6.31 -4.62
N ASN A 185 -3.73 -6.18 -4.84
CA ASN A 185 -2.93 -5.09 -4.31
C ASN A 185 -3.42 -3.72 -4.85
N ALA A 186 -3.66 -3.61 -6.15
CA ALA A 186 -4.15 -2.37 -6.76
C ALA A 186 -5.49 -1.91 -6.15
N ILE A 187 -6.43 -2.84 -5.98
CA ILE A 187 -7.74 -2.56 -5.38
C ILE A 187 -7.59 -2.10 -3.94
N SER A 188 -6.88 -2.87 -3.11
CA SER A 188 -6.80 -2.60 -1.67
C SER A 188 -5.97 -1.35 -1.37
N ILE A 189 -4.92 -1.05 -2.13
CA ILE A 189 -4.18 0.21 -2.01
C ILE A 189 -5.07 1.40 -2.38
N THR A 190 -5.90 1.28 -3.43
CA THR A 190 -6.85 2.35 -3.81
C THR A 190 -7.85 2.60 -2.68
N ALA A 191 -8.45 1.55 -2.12
CA ALA A 191 -9.37 1.66 -1.00
C ALA A 191 -8.70 2.27 0.25
N ARG A 192 -7.44 1.88 0.53
CA ARG A 192 -6.66 2.49 1.61
C ARG A 192 -6.46 3.98 1.37
N ALA A 193 -5.96 4.36 0.20
CA ALA A 193 -5.74 5.74 -0.17
C ALA A 193 -7.02 6.58 -0.09
N GLU A 194 -8.15 6.05 -0.55
CA GLU A 194 -9.45 6.69 -0.43
C GLU A 194 -9.85 6.90 1.04
N SER A 195 -9.75 5.86 1.88
CA SER A 195 -10.07 5.97 3.31
C SER A 195 -9.20 7.01 4.03
N THR A 196 -7.91 7.07 3.70
CA THR A 196 -6.96 8.06 4.25
C THR A 196 -7.29 9.46 3.75
N TYR A 197 -7.65 9.59 2.47
CA TYR A 197 -8.03 10.86 1.85
C TYR A 197 -9.31 11.44 2.47
N GLN A 198 -10.33 10.63 2.72
CA GLN A 198 -11.61 11.07 3.28
C GLN A 198 -11.45 11.81 4.62
N ILE A 199 -10.40 11.51 5.40
CA ILE A 199 -10.08 12.19 6.66
C ILE A 199 -9.81 13.69 6.43
N ILE A 200 -9.10 14.03 5.36
CA ILE A 200 -8.67 15.42 5.06
C ILE A 200 -9.48 16.07 3.93
N ALA A 201 -10.34 15.31 3.24
CA ALA A 201 -11.10 15.76 2.10
C ALA A 201 -11.85 17.10 2.34
N PRO A 202 -12.50 17.34 3.50
CA PRO A 202 -13.17 18.62 3.76
C PRO A 202 -12.23 19.83 3.77
N GLU A 203 -10.95 19.59 4.07
CA GLU A 203 -9.96 20.61 4.43
C GLU A 203 -8.98 20.93 3.30
N ILE A 204 -9.02 20.15 2.21
CA ILE A 204 -8.29 20.46 0.98
C ILE A 204 -9.15 21.29 0.02
N ASP A 205 -8.49 22.08 -0.82
CA ASP A 205 -9.16 22.93 -1.79
C ASP A 205 -9.94 22.10 -2.84
N LYS A 206 -10.96 22.73 -3.43
CA LYS A 206 -11.90 22.06 -4.34
C LYS A 206 -11.21 21.51 -5.59
N ARG A 207 -10.18 22.19 -6.10
CA ARG A 207 -9.47 21.73 -7.31
C ARG A 207 -8.71 20.46 -6.98
N ARG A 208 -7.91 20.47 -5.91
CA ARG A 208 -7.12 19.30 -5.51
C ARG A 208 -7.98 18.09 -5.17
N ARG A 209 -9.12 18.32 -4.52
CA ARG A 209 -10.16 17.32 -4.27
C ARG A 209 -10.69 16.72 -5.57
N GLY A 210 -11.08 17.55 -6.53
CA GLY A 210 -11.54 17.08 -7.83
C GLY A 210 -10.50 16.23 -8.57
N GLU A 211 -9.20 16.56 -8.47
CA GLU A 211 -8.12 15.76 -9.06
C GLU A 211 -8.00 14.37 -8.41
N ILE A 212 -8.01 14.30 -7.07
CA ILE A 212 -7.92 13.02 -6.32
C ILE A 212 -9.17 12.15 -6.57
N ASP A 213 -10.36 12.75 -6.47
CA ASP A 213 -11.64 12.06 -6.70
C ASP A 213 -11.69 11.46 -8.11
N SER A 214 -11.26 12.23 -9.12
CA SER A 214 -11.24 11.76 -10.50
C SER A 214 -10.27 10.60 -10.68
N PHE A 215 -9.08 10.67 -10.08
CA PHE A 215 -8.09 9.60 -10.22
C PHE A 215 -8.52 8.30 -9.54
N ILE A 216 -9.15 8.39 -8.36
CA ILE A 216 -9.77 7.23 -7.70
C ILE A 216 -10.86 6.63 -8.61
N ALA A 217 -11.75 7.46 -9.16
CA ALA A 217 -12.83 6.99 -10.04
C ALA A 217 -12.30 6.30 -11.31
N GLU A 218 -11.21 6.81 -11.89
CA GLU A 218 -10.54 6.18 -13.04
C GLU A 218 -9.98 4.79 -12.69
N LEU A 219 -9.33 4.65 -11.54
CA LEU A 219 -8.83 3.35 -11.05
C LEU A 219 -9.98 2.36 -10.82
N LEU A 220 -11.03 2.78 -10.11
CA LEU A 220 -12.21 1.94 -9.85
C LEU A 220 -12.86 1.46 -11.17
N THR A 221 -13.02 2.37 -12.13
CA THR A 221 -13.54 2.03 -13.47
C THR A 221 -12.65 1.00 -14.18
N ALA A 222 -11.33 1.14 -14.08
CA ALA A 222 -10.38 0.21 -14.68
C ALA A 222 -10.41 -1.18 -14.01
N PHE A 223 -10.68 -1.24 -12.70
CA PHE A 223 -10.88 -2.49 -11.97
C PHE A 223 -12.17 -3.18 -12.41
N ASP A 224 -13.29 -2.46 -12.47
CA ASP A 224 -14.59 -3.02 -12.89
C ASP A 224 -14.52 -3.63 -14.28
N GLN A 225 -13.94 -2.90 -15.25
CA GLN A 225 -13.73 -3.40 -16.61
C GLN A 225 -12.92 -4.69 -16.63
N LYS A 226 -11.89 -4.80 -15.78
CA LYS A 226 -11.05 -5.99 -15.70
C LYS A 226 -11.78 -7.17 -15.05
N SER A 227 -12.53 -6.93 -13.98
CA SER A 227 -13.37 -7.92 -13.32
C SER A 227 -14.37 -8.55 -14.30
N ASP A 228 -15.04 -7.73 -15.10
CA ASP A 228 -15.99 -8.17 -16.12
C ASP A 228 -15.35 -9.06 -17.19
N ILE A 229 -14.16 -8.67 -17.68
CA ILE A 229 -13.39 -9.46 -18.65
C ILE A 229 -13.04 -10.84 -18.06
N MET A 230 -12.55 -10.89 -16.83
CA MET A 230 -12.18 -12.16 -16.17
C MET A 230 -13.39 -13.08 -15.97
N ASN A 231 -14.53 -12.52 -15.58
CA ASN A 231 -15.77 -13.28 -15.40
C ASN A 231 -16.27 -13.86 -16.74
N GLN A 232 -16.14 -13.11 -17.84
CA GLN A 232 -16.51 -13.59 -19.18
C GLN A 232 -15.63 -14.77 -19.64
N TYR A 233 -14.31 -14.71 -19.42
CA TYR A 233 -13.40 -15.82 -19.77
C TYR A 233 -13.67 -17.08 -18.95
N ARG A 234 -13.95 -16.94 -17.64
CA ARG A 234 -14.32 -18.07 -16.77
C ARG A 234 -15.60 -18.77 -17.24
N VAL A 235 -16.61 -18.01 -17.68
CA VAL A 235 -17.84 -18.59 -18.23
C VAL A 235 -17.60 -19.30 -19.56
N TRP A 236 -16.67 -18.81 -20.38
CA TRP A 236 -16.35 -19.42 -21.67
C TRP A 236 -15.59 -20.75 -21.54
N LEU A 237 -14.68 -20.87 -20.57
CA LEU A 237 -13.90 -22.08 -20.31
C LEU A 237 -14.71 -23.23 -19.66
N LEU A 238 -15.91 -22.94 -19.16
CA LEU A 238 -16.81 -23.90 -18.51
C LEU A 238 -17.94 -24.41 -19.42
N ARG A 239 -17.91 -24.07 -20.73
CA ARG A 239 -18.84 -24.55 -21.76
C ARG A 239 -18.13 -25.48 -22.73
#